data_AF-L7RPN3-F1
#
_entry.id   AF-L7RPN3-F1
#
_cell.length_a   1.000
_cell.length_b   1.000
_cell.length_c   1.000
_cell.angle_alpha   90.00
_cell.angle_beta   90.00
_cell.angle_gamma   90.00
#
_symmetry.space_group_name_H-M   'P 1'
#
loop_
_entity.id
_entity.type
_entity.pdbx_description
1 polymer ?
#
loop_
_entity_poly.entity_id
_entity_poly.type
_entity_poly.pdbx_seq_one_letter_code
_entity_poly.pdbx_strand_id
1 'polypeptide(L)'
;SLGLFARTLDDILFDSANEKTGRNALQSGKPIGKLVSYRTNFQESWLWKNVSIGRSGSRKLIEVVPDTTTSWYLTGFSIDPVYGLGIIKKPIQFTTVQPFYIVENLPYSIKRGEAVVLQFTLFNNLGAEYIADVTLYNVANQTEFVGR
;
A
#
# COMPACT_ATOMS: atom_id res chain seq x y z
N SER A 1 9.96 -1.65 -10.03
CA SER A 1 8.67 -1.10 -9.57
C SER A 1 7.72 -1.23 -10.72
N LEU A 2 6.79 -2.18 -10.66
CA LEU A 2 5.78 -2.29 -11.69
C LEU A 2 4.51 -1.65 -11.18
N GLY A 3 3.60 -1.34 -12.11
CA GLY A 3 2.20 -0.86 -11.99
C GLY A 3 1.20 -1.99 -12.32
N LEU A 4 0.26 -2.38 -11.46
CA LEU A 4 -0.77 -3.38 -11.68
C LEU A 4 -1.99 -2.55 -11.44
N PHE A 5 -2.76 -2.51 -12.50
CA PHE A 5 -4.02 -1.91 -12.39
C PHE A 5 -5.07 -2.55 -13.29
N ALA A 6 -6.33 -2.47 -12.87
CA ALA A 6 -7.46 -3.15 -13.50
C ALA A 6 -8.36 -2.19 -14.27
N ARG A 7 -8.99 -2.72 -15.32
CA ARG A 7 -10.06 -2.04 -16.06
C ARG A 7 -11.32 -2.89 -15.93
N THR A 8 -12.40 -2.31 -15.43
CA THR A 8 -13.69 -3.00 -15.28
C THR A 8 -14.53 -2.81 -16.55
N LEU A 9 -15.31 -3.82 -16.91
CA LEU A 9 -16.56 -3.68 -17.63
C LEU A 9 -17.66 -3.91 -16.58
N ASP A 10 -18.67 -3.05 -16.63
CA ASP A 10 -19.85 -2.97 -15.78
C ASP A 10 -19.74 -2.08 -14.52
N ASP A 11 -20.71 -1.16 -14.47
CA ASP A 11 -20.80 0.04 -13.66
C ASP A 11 -20.98 -0.26 -12.17
N ILE A 12 -19.96 -0.01 -11.36
CA ILE A 12 -20.11 0.21 -9.92
C ILE A 12 -20.01 1.72 -9.67
N LEU A 13 -21.15 2.37 -9.52
CA LEU A 13 -21.29 3.77 -9.15
C LEU A 13 -21.01 3.94 -7.65
N PHE A 14 -19.86 4.55 -7.33
CA PHE A 14 -19.63 5.15 -6.01
C PHE A 14 -19.87 6.65 -6.12
N ASP A 15 -20.98 7.11 -5.53
CA ASP A 15 -21.30 8.53 -5.43
C ASP A 15 -20.31 9.19 -4.47
N SER A 16 -19.60 10.19 -4.96
CA SER A 16 -18.77 11.06 -4.14
C SER A 16 -18.81 12.48 -4.70
N ALA A 17 -19.64 13.27 -4.05
CA ALA A 17 -19.51 14.70 -3.78
C ALA A 17 -19.17 15.61 -4.98
N ASN A 18 -20.24 16.04 -5.66
CA ASN A 18 -20.52 17.38 -6.15
C ASN A 18 -19.35 18.39 -6.23
N GLU A 19 -18.70 18.49 -7.39
CA GLU A 19 -17.98 19.70 -7.80
C GLU A 19 -18.64 20.29 -9.06
N LYS A 20 -19.40 21.38 -8.84
CA LYS A 20 -19.97 22.22 -9.88
C LYS A 20 -18.86 22.93 -10.65
N THR A 21 -18.63 22.56 -11.92
CA THR A 21 -18.22 23.54 -12.95
C THR A 21 -18.70 23.09 -14.32
N GLY A 22 -19.60 23.85 -14.93
CA GLY A 22 -20.09 23.58 -16.28
C GLY A 22 -19.16 24.10 -17.36
N ARG A 23 -19.08 23.37 -18.48
CA ARG A 23 -19.19 23.86 -19.87
C ARG A 23 -19.10 22.69 -20.87
N ASN A 24 -19.99 22.73 -21.85
CA ASN A 24 -20.21 21.75 -22.92
C ASN A 24 -18.95 21.46 -23.76
N ALA A 25 -18.66 20.18 -23.98
CA ALA A 25 -18.06 19.68 -25.22
C ALA A 25 -18.32 18.17 -25.36
N LEU A 26 -19.01 17.80 -26.44
CA LEU A 26 -19.17 16.44 -26.94
C LEU A 26 -17.81 15.92 -27.45
N GLN A 27 -17.19 14.97 -26.75
CA GLN A 27 -16.18 14.07 -27.35
C GLN A 27 -16.36 12.65 -26.81
N SER A 28 -16.62 11.75 -27.74
CA SER A 28 -16.57 10.30 -27.60
C SER A 28 -15.23 9.88 -26.95
N GLY A 29 -15.29 9.23 -25.79
CA GLY A 29 -14.11 8.77 -25.07
C GLY A 29 -14.46 7.63 -24.14
N LYS A 30 -13.99 6.43 -24.48
CA LYS A 30 -13.93 5.24 -23.60
C LYS A 30 -13.59 5.70 -22.18
N PRO A 31 -14.35 5.34 -21.12
CA PRO A 31 -13.89 5.61 -19.77
C PRO A 31 -12.55 4.89 -19.61
N ILE A 32 -11.53 5.67 -19.27
CA ILE A 32 -10.25 5.17 -18.79
C ILE A 32 -10.61 4.47 -17.48
N GLY A 33 -10.95 3.18 -17.57
CA GLY A 33 -11.33 2.39 -16.41
C GLY A 33 -10.23 2.54 -15.38
N LYS A 34 -10.62 2.98 -14.18
CA LYS A 34 -9.72 3.33 -13.09
C LYS A 34 -8.88 2.11 -12.78
N LEU A 35 -7.70 2.15 -13.34
CA LEU A 35 -6.59 1.27 -13.13
C LEU A 35 -6.47 1.02 -11.59
N VAL A 36 -6.94 -0.15 -11.11
CA VAL A 36 -6.88 -0.61 -9.69
C VAL A 36 -5.46 -0.52 -9.13
N SER A 37 -5.13 0.54 -8.41
CA SER A 37 -3.81 0.69 -7.80
C SER A 37 -3.49 -0.49 -6.89
N TYR A 38 -2.50 -1.28 -7.26
CA TYR A 38 -1.94 -2.31 -6.39
C TYR A 38 -0.84 -1.80 -5.46
N ARG A 39 -0.60 -2.59 -4.43
CA ARG A 39 0.39 -2.30 -3.39
C ARG A 39 1.78 -2.61 -3.90
N THR A 40 2.68 -1.65 -3.76
CA THR A 40 4.08 -1.80 -4.15
C THR A 40 5.03 -1.39 -3.03
N ASN A 41 4.51 -0.69 -2.01
CA ASN A 41 5.32 -0.12 -0.95
C ASN A 41 5.29 -0.98 0.32
N PHE A 42 6.07 -2.07 0.30
CA PHE A 42 6.26 -2.98 1.43
C PHE A 42 7.58 -2.69 2.16
N GLN A 43 7.68 -1.50 2.75
CA GLN A 43 8.86 -1.15 3.56
C GLN A 43 8.85 -1.90 4.89
N GLU A 44 10.04 -2.24 5.39
CA GLU A 44 10.24 -2.79 6.74
C GLU A 44 10.37 -1.68 7.80
N SER A 45 10.79 -0.48 7.39
CA SER A 45 10.99 0.68 8.26
C SER A 45 10.53 1.94 7.55
N TRP A 46 9.82 2.82 8.27
CA TRP A 46 9.15 3.99 7.72
C TRP A 46 9.30 5.19 8.67
N LEU A 47 9.09 6.40 8.14
CA LEU A 47 9.08 7.67 8.87
C LEU A 47 10.42 8.14 9.46
N TRP A 48 11.51 7.98 8.71
CA TRP A 48 12.82 8.56 9.05
C TRP A 48 12.87 10.05 8.69
N LYS A 49 12.46 10.93 9.62
CA LYS A 49 12.43 12.39 9.39
C LYS A 49 12.95 13.18 10.59
N ASN A 50 13.64 14.28 10.29
CA ASN A 50 13.99 15.30 11.27
C ASN A 50 13.00 16.48 11.16
N VAL A 51 12.58 17.02 12.29
CA VAL A 51 11.59 18.10 12.34
C VAL A 51 12.01 19.13 13.37
N SER A 52 12.04 20.41 12.99
CA SER A 52 12.19 21.51 13.93
C SER A 52 10.83 21.94 14.48
N ILE A 53 10.72 22.04 15.81
CA ILE A 53 9.54 22.53 16.50
C ILE A 53 9.75 24.02 16.75
N GLY A 54 8.79 24.84 16.31
CA GLY A 54 8.84 26.29 16.50
C GLY A 54 8.42 26.71 17.91
N ARG A 55 8.33 28.03 18.15
CA ARG A 55 7.92 28.61 19.45
C ARG A 55 6.53 28.17 19.93
N SER A 56 5.69 27.64 19.03
CA SER A 56 4.38 27.07 19.36
C SER A 56 4.45 25.76 20.16
N GLY A 57 5.64 25.15 20.29
CA GLY A 57 5.86 23.93 21.07
C GLY A 57 5.22 22.66 20.47
N SER A 58 4.57 22.76 19.30
CA SER A 58 3.91 21.63 18.65
C SER A 58 4.03 21.70 17.13
N ARG A 59 4.07 20.53 16.48
CA ARG A 59 4.09 20.38 15.02
C ARG A 59 3.27 19.17 14.60
N LYS A 60 2.39 19.37 13.61
CA LYS A 60 1.61 18.30 12.98
C LYS A 60 2.34 17.80 11.74
N LEU A 61 2.39 16.48 11.57
CA LEU A 61 2.98 15.82 10.42
C LEU A 61 1.90 14.93 9.76
N ILE A 62 1.79 14.99 8.43
CA ILE A 62 0.86 14.19 7.64
C ILE A 62 1.69 13.42 6.63
N GLU A 63 1.68 12.10 6.72
CA GLU A 63 2.50 11.21 5.89
C GLU A 63 1.68 10.02 5.42
N VAL A 64 2.06 9.48 4.26
CA VAL A 64 1.47 8.26 3.72
C VAL A 64 2.15 7.06 4.37
N VAL A 65 1.33 6.22 5.00
CA VAL A 65 1.77 4.97 5.64
C VAL A 65 2.07 3.93 4.54
N PRO A 66 3.04 3.03 4.72
CA PRO A 66 3.28 1.96 3.77
C PRO A 66 2.08 1.03 3.64
N ASP A 67 2.03 0.31 2.53
CA ASP A 67 0.89 -0.53 2.16
C ASP A 67 0.84 -1.86 2.95
N THR A 68 1.86 -2.11 3.79
CA THR A 68 1.99 -3.30 4.61
C THR A 68 0.93 -3.36 5.71
N THR A 69 0.19 -4.47 5.76
CA THR A 69 -0.77 -4.79 6.82
C THR A 69 -0.04 -5.19 8.11
N THR A 70 0.54 -4.23 8.84
CA THR A 70 1.31 -4.49 10.07
C THR A 70 1.06 -3.45 11.16
N SER A 71 1.55 -3.73 12.36
CA SER A 71 1.62 -2.77 13.46
C SER A 71 2.96 -2.05 13.44
N TRP A 72 2.89 -0.74 13.24
CA TRP A 72 4.02 0.18 13.28
C TRP A 72 4.25 0.69 14.69
N TYR A 73 5.51 0.81 15.08
CA TYR A 73 5.93 1.40 16.34
C TYR A 73 6.79 2.62 16.06
N LEU A 74 6.23 3.81 16.29
CA LEU A 74 6.94 5.06 16.10
C LEU A 74 7.69 5.44 17.37
N THR A 75 8.99 5.67 17.22
CA THR A 75 9.88 6.16 18.26
C THR A 75 10.56 7.44 17.80
N GLY A 76 11.13 8.19 18.74
CA GLY A 76 11.79 9.44 18.41
C GLY A 76 12.49 10.07 19.61
N PHE A 77 13.39 11.00 19.30
CA PHE A 77 14.11 11.82 20.26
C PHE A 77 14.08 13.28 19.82
N SER A 78 14.24 14.18 20.77
CA SER A 78 14.31 15.62 20.59
C SER A 78 15.57 16.17 21.24
N ILE A 79 16.17 17.19 20.65
CA ILE A 79 17.32 17.89 21.21
C ILE A 79 16.96 19.37 21.32
N ASP A 80 17.06 19.90 22.54
CA ASP A 80 16.83 21.32 22.82
C ASP A 80 18.04 21.94 23.56
N PRO A 81 18.48 23.17 23.22
CA PRO A 81 19.61 23.81 23.89
C PRO A 81 19.41 24.09 25.38
N VAL A 82 18.16 24.26 25.84
CA VAL A 82 17.80 24.58 27.23
C VAL A 82 17.45 23.31 28.00
N TYR A 83 16.63 22.44 27.41
CA TYR A 83 16.10 21.24 28.07
C TYR A 83 16.91 19.96 27.79
N GLY A 84 17.87 20.00 26.85
CA GLY A 84 18.74 18.87 26.53
C GLY A 84 18.07 17.79 25.66
N LEU A 85 18.45 16.53 25.88
CA LEU A 85 17.95 15.37 25.13
C LEU A 85 16.65 14.83 25.75
N GLY A 86 15.60 14.75 24.95
CA GLY A 86 14.35 14.08 25.29
C GLY A 86 14.16 12.83 24.44
N ILE A 87 13.72 11.73 25.05
CA ILE A 87 13.34 10.50 24.36
C ILE A 87 11.90 10.18 24.72
N ILE A 88 11.11 9.73 23.75
CA ILE A 88 9.75 9.30 24.01
C ILE A 88 9.74 8.09 24.96
N LYS A 89 8.95 8.16 26.04
CA LYS A 89 8.93 7.11 27.08
C LYS A 89 8.28 5.81 26.61
N LYS A 90 7.31 5.90 25.69
CA LYS A 90 6.59 4.75 25.14
C LYS A 90 6.42 4.94 23.63
N PRO A 91 6.68 3.92 22.81
CA PRO A 91 6.42 3.99 21.38
C PRO A 91 4.94 4.27 21.09
N ILE A 92 4.68 5.03 20.04
CA ILE A 92 3.32 5.22 19.53
C ILE A 92 3.02 4.06 18.60
N GLN A 93 2.01 3.26 18.92
CA GLN A 93 1.59 2.13 18.10
C GLN A 93 0.53 2.57 17.09
N PHE A 94 0.70 2.17 15.83
CA PHE A 94 -0.23 2.43 14.74
C PHE A 94 -0.41 1.18 13.89
N THR A 95 -1.63 0.67 13.73
CA THR A 95 -1.88 -0.55 12.97
C THR A 95 -2.55 -0.23 11.64
N THR A 96 -1.95 -0.71 10.55
CA THR A 96 -2.55 -0.63 9.21
C THR A 96 -3.26 -1.94 8.92
N VAL A 97 -4.56 -1.88 8.66
CA VAL A 97 -5.39 -3.06 8.38
C VAL A 97 -6.01 -2.92 6.99
N GLN A 98 -5.99 -4.00 6.24
CA GLN A 98 -6.72 -4.12 4.99
C GLN A 98 -7.75 -5.25 5.13
N PRO A 99 -9.02 -5.02 4.74
CA PRO A 99 -10.07 -6.03 4.91
C PRO A 99 -9.91 -7.23 3.96
N PHE A 100 -9.33 -7.03 2.78
CA PHE A 100 -9.11 -8.08 1.79
C PHE A 100 -7.69 -7.96 1.21
N TYR A 101 -6.83 -8.94 1.46
CA TYR A 101 -5.41 -8.87 1.08
C TYR A 101 -4.81 -10.25 0.84
N ILE A 102 -3.76 -10.28 0.02
CA ILE A 102 -2.93 -11.46 -0.23
C ILE A 102 -1.63 -11.34 0.57
N VAL A 103 -1.14 -12.47 1.08
CA VAL A 103 0.17 -12.62 1.72
C VAL A 103 0.99 -13.59 0.90
N GLU A 104 2.19 -13.16 0.54
CA GLU A 104 3.18 -13.92 -0.20
C GLU A 104 4.17 -14.61 0.75
N ASN A 105 4.44 -15.90 0.52
CA ASN A 105 5.51 -16.65 1.17
C ASN A 105 6.60 -16.96 0.14
N LEU A 106 7.39 -15.93 -0.19
CA LEU A 106 8.44 -16.05 -1.19
C LEU A 106 9.77 -16.40 -0.52
N PRO A 107 10.54 -17.37 -1.07
CA PRO A 107 11.88 -17.62 -0.60
C PRO A 107 12.77 -16.40 -0.89
N TYR A 108 13.78 -16.20 -0.03
CA TYR A 108 14.74 -15.10 -0.18
C TYR A 108 15.45 -15.10 -1.55
N SER A 109 15.75 -16.28 -2.08
CA SER A 109 16.39 -16.44 -3.39
C SER A 109 15.97 -17.74 -4.04
N ILE A 110 15.86 -17.73 -5.37
CA ILE A 110 15.57 -18.91 -6.20
C ILE A 110 16.80 -19.18 -7.07
N LYS A 111 17.24 -20.43 -7.15
CA LYS A 111 18.31 -20.81 -8.08
C LYS A 111 17.75 -21.01 -9.47
N ARG A 112 18.48 -20.51 -10.47
CA ARG A 112 18.11 -20.67 -11.88
C ARG A 112 18.14 -22.15 -12.27
N GLY A 113 17.09 -22.62 -12.94
CA GLY A 113 16.96 -24.00 -13.41
C GLY A 113 16.32 -24.96 -12.38
N GLU A 114 15.98 -24.48 -11.19
CA GLU A 114 15.21 -25.25 -10.21
C GLU A 114 13.72 -24.91 -10.29
N ALA A 115 12.88 -25.92 -10.10
CA ALA A 115 11.44 -25.73 -9.92
C ALA A 115 11.14 -25.44 -8.46
N VAL A 116 10.42 -24.34 -8.20
CA VAL A 116 10.01 -23.94 -6.85
C VAL A 116 8.50 -23.77 -6.78
N VAL A 117 7.94 -24.09 -5.62
CA VAL A 117 6.52 -23.85 -5.33
C VAL A 117 6.42 -22.52 -4.59
N LEU A 118 5.73 -21.56 -5.19
CA LEU A 118 5.40 -20.29 -4.54
C LEU A 118 4.03 -20.41 -3.87
N GLN A 119 3.97 -20.11 -2.58
CA GLN A 119 2.74 -20.16 -1.81
C GLN A 119 2.22 -18.76 -1.54
N PHE A 120 0.94 -18.56 -1.78
CA PHE A 120 0.23 -17.32 -1.46
C PHE A 120 -1.02 -17.65 -0.66
N THR A 121 -1.39 -16.78 0.28
CA THR A 121 -2.59 -16.93 1.10
C THR A 121 -3.46 -15.69 0.96
N LEU A 122 -4.72 -15.91 0.61
CA LEU A 122 -5.72 -14.85 0.48
C LEU A 122 -6.53 -14.75 1.77
N PHE A 123 -6.56 -13.56 2.36
CA PHE A 123 -7.32 -13.26 3.56
C PHE A 123 -8.50 -12.36 3.21
N ASN A 124 -9.69 -12.83 3.53
CA ASN A 124 -10.92 -12.07 3.47
C ASN A 124 -11.45 -11.86 4.90
N ASN A 125 -11.41 -10.62 5.38
CA ASN A 125 -11.98 -10.19 6.66
C ASN A 125 -13.27 -9.37 6.46
N LEU A 126 -13.89 -9.45 5.27
CA LEU A 126 -15.21 -8.91 5.02
C LEU A 126 -16.27 -9.88 5.54
N GLY A 127 -17.44 -9.35 5.92
CA GLY A 127 -18.54 -10.15 6.49
C GLY A 127 -19.31 -11.03 5.49
N ALA A 128 -18.77 -11.25 4.29
CA ALA A 128 -19.42 -11.99 3.23
C ALA A 128 -18.41 -12.79 2.40
N GLU A 129 -18.92 -13.78 1.67
CA GLU A 129 -18.15 -14.56 0.70
C GLU A 129 -17.99 -13.77 -0.61
N TYR A 130 -16.79 -13.84 -1.19
CA TYR A 130 -16.47 -13.20 -2.46
C TYR A 130 -15.72 -14.18 -3.36
N ILE A 131 -16.08 -14.19 -4.63
CA ILE A 131 -15.31 -14.88 -5.67
C ILE A 131 -14.15 -13.95 -6.06
N ALA A 132 -12.94 -14.48 -6.06
CA ALA A 132 -11.74 -13.72 -6.35
C ALA A 132 -10.87 -14.46 -7.38
N ASP A 133 -10.48 -13.72 -8.42
CA ASP A 133 -9.52 -14.20 -9.40
C ASP A 133 -8.11 -13.75 -9.00
N VAL A 134 -7.17 -14.70 -9.03
CA VAL A 134 -5.75 -14.45 -8.70
C VAL A 134 -4.91 -14.69 -9.95
N THR A 135 -4.05 -13.73 -10.29
CA THR A 135 -3.18 -13.81 -11.47
C THR A 135 -1.76 -13.43 -11.10
N LEU A 136 -0.79 -14.27 -11.50
CA LEU A 136 0.63 -14.01 -11.34
C LEU A 136 1.23 -13.45 -12.64
N TYR A 137 1.84 -12.28 -12.57
CA TYR A 137 2.47 -11.63 -13.72
C TYR A 137 3.98 -11.91 -13.75
N ASN A 138 4.46 -12.44 -14.87
CA ASN A 138 5.88 -12.63 -15.13
C ASN A 138 6.43 -11.48 -16.00
N VAL A 139 6.68 -10.33 -15.39
CA VAL A 139 7.03 -9.13 -16.17
C VAL A 139 8.49 -9.14 -16.66
N ALA A 140 9.37 -9.80 -15.93
CA ALA A 140 10.79 -9.88 -16.29
C ALA A 140 11.10 -11.07 -17.23
N ASN A 141 10.09 -11.87 -17.62
CA ASN A 141 10.26 -13.13 -18.34
C ASN A 141 11.30 -14.06 -17.67
N GLN A 142 11.33 -14.08 -16.34
CA GLN A 142 12.31 -14.82 -15.54
C GLN A 142 11.78 -16.14 -14.99
N THR A 143 10.46 -16.32 -14.98
CA THR A 143 9.80 -17.52 -14.48
C THR A 143 9.01 -18.20 -15.59
N GLU A 144 8.80 -19.51 -15.46
CA GLU A 144 7.86 -20.23 -16.31
C GLU A 144 7.05 -21.18 -15.45
N PHE A 145 5.79 -21.40 -15.83
CA PHE A 145 5.00 -22.42 -15.17
C PHE A 145 5.47 -23.78 -15.68
N VAL A 146 6.12 -24.52 -14.80
CA VAL A 146 6.45 -25.92 -15.06
C VAL A 146 5.17 -26.71 -14.84
N GLY A 147 4.49 -27.02 -15.94
CA GLY A 147 3.26 -27.81 -15.91
C GLY A 147 3.50 -29.26 -15.49
N ARG A 148 2.43 -29.92 -15.05
CA ARG A 148 2.29 -31.38 -15.15
C ARG A 148 1.47 -31.71 -16.39
#